data_AF-A0A7W9AVN9-F1
#
_entry.id   AF-A0A7W9AVN9-F1
#
_cell.length_a   1.000
_cell.length_b   1.000
_cell.length_c   1.000
_cell.angle_alpha   90.00
_cell.angle_beta   90.00
_cell.angle_gamma   90.00
#
_symmetry.space_group_name_H-M   'P 1'
#
loop_
_entity.id
_entity.type
_entity.pdbx_description
1 polymer ?
#
loop_
_entity_poly.entity_id
_entity_poly.type
_entity_poly.pdbx_seq_one_letter_code
_entity_poly.pdbx_strand_id
1 'polypeptide(L)'
;MAKLPFVVSIQAIPIEAALSEGRTEDAKTMVVERLLSGDADPAVQKIAAELIKPKKSGRGRRKAHTRYWLDIGEMYNDLRDQQMKREEALAQVADHFGVSETHVRTAVKEYDAAKEAHDEASRNSDKAN
;
A
#
# COMPACT_ATOMS: atom_id res chain seq x y z
N MET A 1 31.22 -35.19 8.50
CA MET A 1 31.22 -34.28 7.34
C MET A 1 29.95 -33.46 7.37
N ALA A 2 30.05 -32.13 7.50
CA ALA A 2 28.89 -31.25 7.40
C ALA A 2 28.43 -31.22 5.93
N LYS A 3 27.15 -31.50 5.66
CA LYS A 3 26.56 -31.32 4.32
C LYS A 3 26.61 -29.82 4.00
N LEU A 4 27.35 -29.44 2.96
CA LEU A 4 27.41 -28.06 2.49
C LEU A 4 25.99 -27.61 2.07
N PRO A 5 25.44 -26.53 2.65
CA PRO A 5 24.12 -26.06 2.32
C PRO A 5 24.18 -25.13 1.11
N PHE A 6 24.53 -25.65 -0.07
CA PHE A 6 24.19 -25.02 -1.35
C PHE A 6 24.60 -25.94 -2.49
N VAL A 7 23.64 -26.59 -3.14
CA VAL A 7 23.87 -27.11 -4.48
C VAL A 7 23.78 -25.89 -5.38
N VAL A 8 24.93 -25.31 -5.75
CA VAL A 8 24.99 -24.25 -6.76
C VAL A 8 24.46 -24.85 -8.05
N SER A 9 23.32 -24.34 -8.52
CA SER A 9 22.70 -24.82 -9.76
C SER A 9 23.47 -24.25 -10.95
N ILE A 10 24.13 -25.15 -11.71
CA ILE A 10 24.83 -24.77 -12.95
C ILE A 10 23.84 -24.26 -14.00
N GLN A 11 22.60 -24.76 -13.99
CA GLN A 11 21.56 -24.34 -14.93
C GLN A 11 21.00 -22.96 -14.61
N ALA A 12 20.94 -22.56 -13.33
CA ALA A 12 20.39 -21.30 -12.88
C ALA A 12 21.37 -20.12 -13.02
N ILE A 13 22.70 -20.35 -12.92
CA ILE A 13 23.72 -19.30 -13.06
C ILE A 13 23.48 -18.38 -14.28
N PRO A 14 23.32 -18.90 -15.51
CA PRO A 14 23.14 -18.03 -16.68
C PRO A 14 21.78 -17.31 -16.69
N ILE A 15 20.76 -17.89 -16.06
CA ILE A 15 19.42 -17.29 -15.92
C ILE A 15 19.47 -16.13 -14.92
N GLU A 16 20.12 -16.33 -13.78
CA GLU A 16 20.32 -15.30 -12.75
C GLU A 16 21.17 -14.15 -13.28
N ALA A 17 22.21 -14.44 -14.07
CA ALA A 17 23.01 -13.43 -14.75
C ALA A 17 22.13 -12.57 -15.68
N ALA A 18 21.33 -13.20 -16.56
CA ALA A 18 20.42 -12.48 -17.45
C ALA A 18 19.37 -11.63 -16.69
N LEU A 19 18.85 -12.12 -15.56
CA LEU A 19 17.93 -11.35 -14.71
C LEU A 19 18.61 -10.14 -14.06
N SER A 20 19.85 -10.29 -13.57
CA SER A 20 20.60 -9.20 -12.95
C SER A 20 21.02 -8.11 -13.94
N GLU A 21 21.26 -8.48 -15.19
CA GLU A 21 21.52 -7.57 -16.31
C GLU A 21 20.24 -6.90 -16.87
N GLY A 22 19.06 -7.26 -16.37
CA GLY A 22 17.78 -6.71 -16.84
C GLY A 22 17.28 -7.30 -18.17
N ARG A 23 17.93 -8.36 -18.69
CA ARG A 23 17.52 -9.08 -19.91
C ARG A 23 16.42 -10.10 -19.57
N THR A 24 15.24 -9.59 -19.19
CA THR A 24 14.16 -10.42 -18.64
C THR A 24 13.55 -11.38 -19.67
N GLU A 25 13.45 -10.99 -20.94
CA GLU A 25 12.91 -11.87 -21.99
C GLU A 25 13.86 -13.03 -22.34
N ASP A 26 15.18 -12.78 -22.35
CA ASP A 26 16.19 -13.83 -22.52
C ASP A 26 16.12 -14.82 -21.35
N ALA A 27 16.07 -14.31 -20.11
CA ALA A 27 15.96 -15.14 -18.92
C ALA A 27 14.70 -16.03 -18.96
N LYS A 28 13.54 -15.49 -19.39
CA LYS A 28 12.31 -16.27 -19.55
C LYS A 28 12.47 -17.37 -20.59
N THR A 29 13.09 -17.07 -21.73
CA THR A 29 13.33 -18.05 -22.80
C THR A 29 14.17 -19.21 -22.28
N MET A 30 15.27 -18.90 -21.59
CA MET A 30 16.17 -19.90 -20.99
C MET A 30 15.47 -20.75 -19.91
N VAL A 31 14.60 -20.13 -19.10
CA VAL A 31 13.78 -20.87 -18.11
C VAL A 31 12.81 -21.83 -18.81
N VAL A 32 12.11 -21.36 -19.86
CA VAL A 32 11.16 -22.19 -20.61
C VAL A 32 11.86 -23.37 -21.27
N GLU A 33 13.01 -23.14 -21.92
CA GLU A 33 13.82 -24.21 -22.52
C GLU A 33 14.17 -25.30 -21.51
N ARG A 34 14.60 -24.91 -20.30
CA ARG A 34 14.96 -25.84 -19.23
C ARG A 34 13.74 -26.57 -18.65
N LEU A 35 12.60 -25.91 -18.55
CA LEU A 35 11.37 -26.57 -18.09
C LEU A 35 10.86 -27.58 -19.12
N LEU A 36 10.96 -27.26 -20.42
CA LEU A 36 10.53 -28.14 -21.50
C LEU A 36 11.44 -29.36 -21.68
N SER A 37 12.73 -29.27 -21.32
CA SER A 37 13.64 -30.43 -21.34
C SER A 37 13.33 -31.48 -20.27
N GLY A 38 12.50 -31.15 -19.27
CA GLY A 38 12.02 -32.09 -18.25
C GLY A 38 13.04 -32.42 -17.15
N ASP A 39 14.22 -31.81 -17.19
CA ASP A 39 15.34 -32.02 -16.26
C ASP A 39 15.71 -30.75 -15.48
N ALA A 40 14.82 -29.76 -15.44
CA ALA A 40 15.02 -28.52 -14.70
C ALA A 40 15.29 -28.78 -13.22
N ASP A 41 16.42 -28.28 -12.73
CA ASP A 41 16.77 -28.39 -11.33
C ASP A 41 15.89 -27.50 -10.42
N PRO A 42 15.90 -27.74 -9.08
CA PRO A 42 15.05 -27.00 -8.15
C PRO A 42 15.28 -25.48 -8.14
N ALA A 43 16.47 -25.01 -8.51
CA ALA A 43 16.76 -23.58 -8.56
C ALA A 43 16.08 -22.93 -9.77
N VAL A 44 16.16 -23.56 -10.95
CA VAL A 44 15.44 -23.12 -12.16
C VAL A 44 13.93 -23.11 -11.92
N GLN A 45 13.39 -24.13 -11.25
CA GLN A 45 11.96 -24.19 -10.91
C GLN A 45 11.55 -23.06 -9.95
N LYS A 46 12.41 -22.71 -9.00
CA LYS A 46 12.17 -21.57 -8.09
C LYS A 46 12.16 -20.25 -8.85
N ILE A 47 13.11 -20.02 -9.76
CA ILE A 47 13.16 -18.82 -10.61
C ILE A 47 11.88 -18.73 -11.45
N ALA A 48 11.46 -19.83 -12.07
CA ALA A 48 10.22 -19.89 -12.82
C ALA A 48 8.99 -19.51 -11.97
N ALA A 49 8.90 -20.06 -10.75
CA ALA A 49 7.83 -19.75 -9.83
C ALA A 49 7.80 -18.26 -9.45
N GLU A 50 8.97 -17.64 -9.23
CA GLU A 50 9.08 -16.22 -8.93
C GLU A 50 8.66 -15.33 -10.12
N LEU A 51 8.97 -15.74 -11.35
CA LEU A 51 8.57 -15.05 -12.58
C LEU A 51 7.05 -15.11 -12.83
N ILE A 52 6.42 -16.26 -12.52
CA ILE A 52 4.98 -16.48 -12.73
C ILE A 52 4.15 -15.91 -11.59
N LYS A 53 4.73 -15.81 -10.38
CA LYS A 53 4.03 -15.38 -9.18
C LYS A 53 3.26 -14.09 -9.44
N PRO A 54 1.93 -14.06 -9.24
CA PRO A 54 1.17 -12.84 -9.39
C PRO A 54 1.73 -11.80 -8.42
N LYS A 55 2.07 -10.61 -8.93
CA LYS A 55 2.47 -9.50 -8.07
C LYS A 55 1.39 -9.34 -7.01
N LYS A 56 1.78 -9.43 -5.73
CA LYS A 56 0.87 -9.18 -4.61
C LYS A 56 0.24 -7.82 -4.86
N SER A 57 -1.05 -7.78 -5.22
CA SER A 57 -1.68 -6.51 -5.53
C SER A 57 -1.49 -5.64 -4.29
N GLY A 58 -0.94 -4.43 -4.47
CA GLY A 58 -0.94 -3.45 -3.39
C GLY A 58 -2.35 -3.40 -2.80
N ARG A 59 -2.45 -3.33 -1.46
CA ARG A 59 -3.71 -3.12 -0.74
C ARG A 59 -4.52 -2.10 -1.57
N GLY A 60 -5.67 -2.53 -2.10
CA GLY A 60 -6.34 -1.87 -3.24
C GLY A 60 -6.54 -0.37 -3.06
N ARG A 61 -6.91 0.32 -4.15
CA ARG A 61 -7.18 1.78 -4.17
C ARG A 61 -7.87 2.18 -2.87
N ARG A 62 -7.24 3.07 -2.09
CA ARG A 62 -7.84 3.63 -0.87
C ARG A 62 -9.24 4.07 -1.27
N LYS A 63 -10.27 3.49 -0.64
CA LYS A 63 -11.67 3.81 -0.95
C LYS A 63 -11.78 5.33 -0.86
N ALA A 64 -12.36 5.96 -1.89
CA ALA A 64 -12.66 7.38 -1.83
C ALA A 64 -13.40 7.63 -0.52
N HIS A 65 -12.97 8.63 0.25
CA HIS A 65 -13.58 8.94 1.54
C HIS A 65 -15.09 9.08 1.36
N THR A 66 -15.83 8.48 2.30
CA THR A 66 -17.30 8.42 2.27
C THR A 66 -17.86 9.83 2.06
N ARG A 67 -18.94 9.95 1.28
CA ARG A 67 -19.57 11.20 0.80
C ARG A 67 -19.68 12.34 1.82
N TYR A 68 -19.70 12.05 3.11
CA TYR A 68 -19.99 13.00 4.20
C TYR A 68 -18.80 13.28 5.14
N TRP A 69 -17.58 12.81 4.83
CA TRP A 69 -16.46 12.99 5.77
C TRP A 69 -16.05 14.44 5.98
N LEU A 70 -16.17 15.27 4.94
CA LEU A 70 -15.94 16.71 5.04
C LEU A 70 -17.02 17.36 5.93
N ASP A 71 -18.29 17.09 5.64
CA ASP A 71 -19.42 17.63 6.41
C ASP A 71 -19.37 17.22 7.89
N ILE A 72 -18.99 15.97 8.17
CA ILE A 72 -18.80 15.47 9.54
C ILE A 72 -17.70 16.24 10.28
N GLY A 73 -16.56 16.48 9.60
CA GLY A 73 -15.42 17.20 10.17
C GLY A 73 -15.70 18.68 10.42
N GLU A 74 -16.40 19.34 9.49
CA GLU A 74 -16.87 20.72 9.66
C GLU A 74 -17.84 20.85 10.83
N MET A 75 -18.93 20.07 10.82
CA MET A 75 -19.94 20.14 11.88
C MET A 75 -19.35 19.85 13.27
N TYR A 76 -18.46 18.86 13.38
CA TYR A 76 -17.80 18.57 14.65
C TYR A 76 -16.94 19.76 15.13
N ASN A 77 -16.17 20.38 14.23
CA ASN A 77 -15.33 21.52 14.60
C ASN A 77 -16.17 22.76 14.95
N ASP A 78 -17.27 23.03 14.26
CA ASP A 78 -18.20 24.12 14.60
C ASP A 78 -18.80 23.94 16.01
N LEU A 79 -19.16 22.71 16.39
CA LEU A 79 -19.64 22.41 17.75
C LEU A 79 -18.53 22.58 18.80
N ARG A 80 -17.29 22.22 18.45
CA ARG A 80 -16.13 22.41 19.33
C ARG A 80 -15.79 23.89 19.51
N ASP A 81 -15.94 24.72 18.47
CA ASP A 81 -15.76 26.16 18.52
C ASP A 81 -16.82 26.85 19.40
N GLN A 82 -18.03 26.26 19.46
CA GLN A 82 -19.08 26.63 20.42
C GLN A 82 -18.80 26.14 21.86
N GLN A 83 -17.59 25.65 22.15
CA GLN A 83 -17.16 25.11 23.43
C GLN A 83 -17.94 23.87 23.92
N MET A 84 -18.70 23.20 23.05
CA MET A 84 -19.38 21.95 23.40
C MET A 84 -18.37 20.86 23.74
N LYS A 85 -18.64 20.02 24.74
CA LYS A 85 -17.73 18.94 25.12
C LYS A 85 -17.56 17.94 23.99
N ARG A 86 -16.36 17.35 23.91
CA ARG A 86 -16.01 16.38 22.87
C ARG A 86 -16.99 15.22 22.75
N GLU A 87 -17.41 14.65 23.89
CA GLU A 87 -18.32 13.49 23.90
C GLU A 87 -19.72 13.88 23.41
N GLU A 88 -20.22 15.04 23.83
CA GLU A 88 -21.51 15.60 23.40
C GLU A 88 -21.51 15.93 21.90
N ALA A 89 -20.43 16.55 21.40
CA ALA A 89 -20.27 16.86 19.98
C ALA A 89 -20.19 15.58 19.12
N LEU A 90 -19.47 14.56 19.58
CA LEU A 90 -19.43 13.26 18.88
C LEU A 90 -20.81 12.61 18.81
N ALA A 91 -21.56 12.60 19.91
CA ALA A 91 -22.90 12.04 19.97
C ALA A 91 -23.87 12.81 19.04
N GLN A 92 -23.81 14.14 19.06
CA GLN A 92 -24.70 14.97 18.23
C GLN A 92 -24.42 14.82 16.73
N VAL A 93 -23.14 14.74 16.33
CA VAL A 93 -22.77 14.50 14.93
C VAL A 93 -23.13 13.06 14.51
N ALA A 94 -22.93 12.09 15.39
CA ALA A 94 -23.32 10.69 15.13
C ALA A 94 -24.83 10.56 14.88
N ASP A 95 -25.65 11.22 15.71
CA ASP A 95 -27.11 11.26 15.57
C ASP A 95 -27.54 11.97 14.28
N HIS A 96 -26.94 13.13 13.97
CA HIS A 96 -27.27 13.91 12.79
C HIS A 96 -27.04 13.15 11.47
N PHE A 97 -25.92 12.44 11.37
CA PHE A 97 -25.55 11.69 10.15
C PHE A 97 -26.00 10.23 10.17
N GLY A 98 -26.61 9.74 11.27
CA GLY A 98 -27.04 8.35 11.41
C GLY A 98 -25.89 7.34 11.36
N VAL A 99 -24.72 7.70 11.90
CA VAL A 99 -23.50 6.87 11.90
C VAL A 99 -23.00 6.61 13.31
N SER A 100 -22.10 5.64 13.48
CA SER A 100 -21.50 5.38 14.79
C SER A 100 -20.49 6.47 15.17
N GLU A 101 -20.33 6.72 16.48
CA GLU A 101 -19.32 7.66 16.98
C GLU A 101 -17.89 7.30 16.54
N THR A 102 -17.60 5.99 16.39
CA THR A 102 -16.31 5.53 15.86
C THR A 102 -16.10 5.99 14.42
N HIS A 103 -17.17 6.03 13.60
CA HIS A 103 -17.12 6.56 12.25
C HIS A 103 -16.85 8.07 12.26
N VAL A 104 -17.57 8.81 13.11
CA VAL A 104 -17.36 10.26 13.30
C VAL A 104 -15.92 10.56 13.72
N ARG A 105 -15.39 9.84 14.72
CA ARG A 105 -14.00 10.01 15.19
C ARG A 105 -12.98 9.76 14.09
N THR A 106 -13.24 8.79 13.22
CA THR A 106 -12.35 8.48 12.09
C THR A 106 -12.41 9.59 11.04
N ALA A 107 -13.61 10.07 10.71
CA ALA A 107 -13.81 11.16 9.76
C ALA A 107 -13.16 12.46 10.25
N VAL A 108 -13.36 12.83 11.53
CA VAL A 108 -12.74 14.00 12.16
C VAL A 108 -11.22 13.92 12.11
N LYS A 109 -10.62 12.78 12.48
CA LYS A 109 -9.16 12.61 12.43
C LYS A 109 -8.58 12.85 11.03
N GLU A 110 -9.28 12.36 10.01
CA GLU A 110 -8.84 12.45 8.62
C GLU A 110 -9.08 13.85 8.05
N TYR A 111 -10.17 14.51 8.46
CA TYR A 111 -10.42 15.92 8.19
C TYR A 111 -9.34 16.82 8.79
N ASP A 112 -9.01 16.63 10.07
CA ASP A 112 -8.00 17.43 10.77
C ASP A 112 -6.63 17.26 10.12
N ALA A 113 -6.25 16.03 9.75
CA ALA A 113 -5.00 15.76 9.04
C ALA A 113 -4.95 16.41 7.65
N ALA A 114 -6.08 16.40 6.92
CA ALA A 114 -6.17 17.06 5.61
C ALA A 114 -6.09 18.58 5.73
N LYS A 115 -6.76 19.16 6.73
CA LYS A 115 -6.74 20.59 7.03
C LYS A 115 -5.34 21.05 7.43
N GLU A 116 -4.66 20.31 8.30
CA GLU A 116 -3.28 20.61 8.70
C GLU A 116 -2.31 20.56 7.51
N ALA A 117 -2.41 19.54 6.65
CA ALA A 117 -1.59 19.44 5.44
C ALA A 117 -1.83 20.61 4.47
N HIS A 118 -3.07 21.06 4.34
CA HIS A 118 -3.42 22.23 3.53
C HIS A 118 -2.87 23.54 4.13
N ASP A 119 -3.01 23.72 5.43
CA ASP A 119 -2.52 24.90 6.15
C ASP A 119 -0.99 24.97 6.16
N GLU A 120 -0.30 23.83 6.22
CA GLU A 120 1.15 23.75 6.08
C GLU A 120 1.61 24.09 4.65
N ALA A 121 0.93 23.55 3.63
CA ALA A 121 1.22 23.87 2.23
C ALA A 121 1.06 25.37 1.95
N SER A 122 -0.02 25.98 2.45
CA SER A 122 -0.31 27.42 2.30
C SER A 122 0.74 28.29 3.00
N ARG A 123 1.16 27.91 4.23
CA ARG A 123 2.22 28.62 4.96
C ARG A 123 3.59 28.52 4.30
N ASN A 124 3.88 27.41 3.62
CA ASN A 124 5.15 27.21 2.92
C ASN A 124 5.19 27.95 1.58
N SER A 125 4.06 28.10 0.88
CA SER A 125 4.00 28.92 -0.34
C SER A 125 4.19 30.42 -0.07
N ASP A 126 3.68 30.93 1.05
CA ASP A 126 3.85 32.35 1.43
C ASP A 126 5.29 32.71 1.86
N LYS A 127 6.09 31.72 2.30
CA LYS A 127 7.50 31.92 2.68
C LYS A 127 8.48 31.84 1.50
N ALA A 128 8.04 31.32 0.37
CA ALA A 128 8.87 31.13 -0.82
C ALA A 128 8.83 32.32 -1.79
N ASN A 129 8.08 33.37 -1.45
CA ASN A 129 7.91 34.62 -2.20
C ASN A 129 8.41 35.80 -1.36
#